data_AF-A0A1G7TVS1-F1
#
_entry.id   AF-A0A1G7TVS1-F1
#
_cell.length_a   1.000
_cell.length_b   1.000
_cell.length_c   1.000
_cell.angle_alpha   90.00
_cell.angle_beta   90.00
_cell.angle_gamma   90.00
#
_symmetry.space_group_name_H-M   'P 1'
#
loop_
_entity.id
_entity.type
_entity.pdbx_description
1 polymer ?
#
loop_
_entity_poly.entity_id
_entity_poly.type
_entity_poly.pdbx_seq_one_letter_code
_entity_poly.pdbx_strand_id
1 'polypeptide(L)'
;MLLDIQFLDDATRPRAPKLENLTIEQRAPGRHLKMIHDHLRQNMQVLRRMVDEVAAGEKIVAEVEAEAEALTMVSNYRQFGNLCGQHCNIVNTHHSIEDAHIFPALSEKGEAWKKVTDRLIAEHEVVHALLVKLVDALNALARDSSRENFHAAREVNDALERVLLSHLGYEEDEIGDALGYFRIGV
;
A
#
# COMPACT_ATOMS: atom_id res chain seq x y z
N MET A 1 10.57 -14.32 -5.69
CA MET A 1 9.47 -14.37 -6.67
C MET A 1 8.29 -13.58 -6.12
N LEU A 2 7.45 -12.95 -6.95
CA LEU A 2 6.14 -12.41 -6.54
C LEU A 2 5.14 -13.51 -6.12
N LEU A 3 5.57 -14.78 -6.13
CA LEU A 3 4.78 -15.99 -5.92
C LEU A 3 4.84 -16.54 -4.49
N ASP A 4 5.75 -16.07 -3.62
CA ASP A 4 5.81 -16.47 -2.19
C ASP A 4 4.84 -15.66 -1.30
N ILE A 5 3.75 -15.16 -1.89
CA ILE A 5 2.67 -14.44 -1.21
C ILE A 5 1.89 -15.35 -0.24
N GLN A 6 2.23 -16.64 -0.10
CA GLN A 6 1.68 -17.51 0.94
C GLN A 6 1.80 -16.93 2.37
N PHE A 7 2.83 -16.11 2.63
CA PHE A 7 2.95 -15.38 3.90
C PHE A 7 1.78 -14.42 4.19
N LEU A 8 1.03 -14.03 3.16
CA LEU A 8 -0.11 -13.12 3.24
C LEU A 8 -1.46 -13.84 3.21
N ASP A 9 -1.49 -15.14 3.53
CA ASP A 9 -2.75 -15.82 3.80
C ASP A 9 -3.41 -15.21 5.04
N ASP A 10 -4.51 -14.48 4.82
CA ASP A 10 -5.30 -13.83 5.84
C ASP A 10 -5.75 -14.81 6.94
N ALA A 11 -5.96 -16.09 6.61
CA ALA A 11 -6.38 -17.11 7.57
C ALA A 11 -5.29 -17.47 8.60
N THR A 12 -4.03 -17.14 8.32
CA THR A 12 -2.89 -17.42 9.22
C THR A 12 -2.61 -16.28 10.21
N ARG A 13 -3.30 -15.15 10.08
CA ARG A 13 -3.04 -13.96 10.88
C ARG A 13 -3.48 -14.17 12.34
N PRO A 14 -2.62 -13.85 13.33
CA PRO A 14 -3.02 -13.89 14.74
C PRO A 14 -4.13 -12.87 15.02
N ARG A 15 -4.92 -13.12 16.06
CA ARG A 15 -6.00 -12.22 16.47
C ARG A 15 -5.79 -11.78 17.92
N ALA A 16 -5.96 -10.49 18.16
CA ALA A 16 -5.95 -9.93 19.50
C ALA A 16 -7.36 -10.01 20.15
N PRO A 17 -7.46 -9.93 21.48
CA PRO A 17 -8.75 -9.88 22.16
C PRO A 17 -9.55 -8.66 21.70
N LYS A 18 -10.85 -8.84 21.44
CA LYS A 18 -11.75 -7.72 21.17
C LYS A 18 -11.98 -6.91 22.45
N LEU A 19 -11.88 -5.59 22.31
CA LEU A 19 -12.06 -4.64 23.40
C LEU A 19 -13.50 -4.13 23.37
N GLU A 20 -14.25 -4.44 24.43
CA GLU A 20 -15.67 -4.12 24.52
C GLU A 20 -15.91 -2.78 25.26
N ASN A 21 -17.08 -2.17 25.03
CA ASN A 21 -17.55 -0.97 25.76
C ASN A 21 -16.63 0.27 25.65
N LEU A 22 -15.96 0.43 24.51
CA LEU A 22 -15.08 1.59 24.26
C LEU A 22 -15.85 2.90 24.18
N THR A 23 -15.32 3.96 24.80
CA THR A 23 -15.87 5.30 24.66
C THR A 23 -15.58 5.91 23.28
N ILE A 24 -16.24 7.03 22.97
CA ILE A 24 -16.01 7.76 21.71
C ILE A 24 -14.55 8.20 21.59
N GLU A 25 -13.95 8.63 22.71
CA GLU A 25 -12.57 9.07 22.83
C GLU A 25 -11.59 7.91 22.61
N GLN A 26 -11.86 6.74 23.19
CA GLN A 26 -11.02 5.55 22.99
C GLN A 26 -11.06 5.03 21.55
N ARG A 27 -12.15 5.27 20.83
CA ARG A 27 -12.23 4.93 19.39
C ARG A 27 -11.58 5.97 18.48
N ALA A 28 -11.23 7.15 18.99
CA ALA A 28 -10.74 8.26 18.15
C ALA A 28 -9.39 7.96 17.45
N PRO A 29 -8.37 7.38 18.13
CA PRO A 29 -7.11 7.05 17.46
C PRO A 29 -7.26 6.01 16.34
N GLY A 30 -8.05 4.96 16.55
CA GLY A 30 -8.34 3.98 15.50
C GLY A 30 -9.06 4.59 14.29
N ARG A 31 -9.98 5.55 14.51
CA ARG A 31 -10.58 6.32 13.42
C ARG A 31 -9.56 7.20 12.69
N HIS A 32 -8.61 7.79 13.41
CA HIS A 32 -7.55 8.58 12.80
C HIS A 32 -6.64 7.72 11.92
N LEU A 33 -6.21 6.55 12.42
CA LEU A 33 -5.49 5.55 11.62
C LEU A 33 -6.25 5.21 10.34
N LYS A 34 -7.55 4.89 10.48
CA LYS A 34 -8.40 4.61 9.33
C LYS A 34 -8.46 5.77 8.32
N MET A 35 -8.48 7.03 8.77
CA MET A 35 -8.45 8.18 7.87
C MET A 35 -7.16 8.25 7.05
N ILE A 36 -6.01 7.93 7.67
CA ILE A 36 -4.72 7.83 6.98
C ILE A 36 -4.79 6.70 5.94
N HIS A 37 -5.30 5.53 6.32
CA HIS A 37 -5.43 4.39 5.42
C HIS A 37 -6.40 4.67 4.27
N ASP A 38 -7.50 5.37 4.52
CA ASP A 38 -8.45 5.74 3.48
C ASP A 38 -7.81 6.70 2.46
N HIS A 39 -6.89 7.58 2.90
CA HIS A 39 -6.07 8.37 1.96
C HIS A 39 -5.15 7.48 1.10
N LEU A 40 -4.52 6.46 1.70
CA LEU A 40 -3.72 5.48 0.93
C LEU A 40 -4.57 4.73 -0.10
N ARG A 41 -5.77 4.28 0.28
CA ARG A 41 -6.73 3.62 -0.60
C ARG A 41 -7.15 4.53 -1.77
N GLN A 42 -7.43 5.80 -1.48
CA GLN A 42 -7.78 6.77 -2.52
C GLN A 42 -6.63 6.97 -3.52
N ASN A 43 -5.39 7.06 -3.05
CA ASN A 43 -4.22 7.16 -3.93
C ASN A 43 -4.07 5.92 -4.82
N MET A 44 -4.26 4.71 -4.28
CA MET A 44 -4.25 3.48 -5.08
C MET A 44 -5.33 3.49 -6.17
N GLN A 45 -6.54 3.94 -5.84
CA GLN A 45 -7.62 4.05 -6.83
C GLN A 45 -7.32 5.08 -7.93
N VAL A 46 -6.65 6.19 -7.60
CA VAL A 46 -6.19 7.17 -8.60
C VAL A 46 -5.18 6.52 -9.54
N LEU A 47 -4.18 5.83 -9.00
CA LEU A 47 -3.17 5.13 -9.79
C LEU A 47 -3.79 4.05 -10.68
N ARG A 48 -4.74 3.28 -10.16
CA ARG A 48 -5.46 2.25 -10.90
C ARG A 48 -6.20 2.81 -12.11
N ARG A 49 -6.94 3.92 -11.92
CA ARG A 49 -7.64 4.59 -13.03
C ARG A 49 -6.68 5.06 -14.10
N MET A 50 -5.53 5.62 -13.72
CA MET A 50 -4.52 6.03 -14.70
C MET A 50 -3.93 4.86 -15.47
N VAL A 51 -3.66 3.73 -14.80
CA VAL A 51 -3.21 2.50 -15.47
C VAL A 51 -4.25 2.01 -16.47
N ASP A 52 -5.53 2.03 -16.09
CA ASP A 52 -6.63 1.59 -16.96
C ASP A 52 -6.81 2.53 -18.16
N GLU A 53 -6.69 3.85 -17.97
CA GLU A 53 -6.72 4.86 -19.04
C GLU A 53 -5.57 4.69 -20.02
N VAL A 54 -4.35 4.47 -19.52
CA VAL A 54 -3.17 4.21 -20.35
C VAL A 54 -3.32 2.91 -21.13
N ALA A 55 -3.76 1.83 -20.49
CA ALA A 55 -3.98 0.55 -21.13
C ALA A 55 -5.11 0.59 -22.18
N ALA A 56 -6.12 1.44 -21.99
CA ALA A 56 -7.15 1.71 -22.99
C ALA A 56 -6.59 2.50 -24.18
N GLY A 57 -5.75 3.52 -23.92
CA GLY A 57 -5.05 4.29 -24.94
C GLY A 57 -4.11 3.43 -25.81
N GLU A 58 -3.40 2.46 -25.21
CA GLU A 58 -2.56 1.50 -25.94
C GLU A 58 -3.34 0.72 -27.01
N LYS A 59 -4.62 0.40 -26.76
CA LYS A 59 -5.46 -0.33 -27.73
C LYS A 59 -5.80 0.52 -28.95
N ILE A 60 -5.89 1.84 -28.78
CA ILE A 60 -6.25 2.79 -29.84
C ILE A 60 -5.03 3.08 -30.72
N VAL A 61 -3.86 3.33 -30.12
CA VAL A 61 -2.62 3.67 -30.84
C VAL A 61 -2.05 2.49 -31.65
N ALA A 62 -2.27 1.25 -31.20
CA ALA A 62 -1.88 0.07 -31.97
C ALA A 62 -2.56 -0.03 -33.35
N GLU A 63 -3.61 0.78 -33.61
CA GLU A 63 -4.38 0.82 -34.85
C GLU A 63 -4.05 2.04 -35.75
N VAL A 64 -3.23 3.02 -35.31
CA VAL A 64 -3.00 4.28 -36.04
C VAL A 64 -1.52 4.74 -36.00
N GLU A 65 -0.92 5.02 -37.18
CA GLU A 65 0.48 5.47 -37.37
C GLU A 65 0.72 6.98 -37.07
N ALA A 66 0.12 7.56 -36.02
CA ALA A 66 0.21 9.01 -35.76
C ALA A 66 1.22 9.37 -34.63
N GLU A 67 2.28 10.10 -34.99
CA GLU A 67 3.36 10.57 -34.10
C GLU A 67 2.87 11.39 -32.88
N ALA A 68 1.74 12.11 -33.01
CA ALA A 68 1.15 12.90 -31.92
C ALA A 68 0.55 12.02 -30.79
N GLU A 69 0.08 10.81 -31.11
CA GLU A 69 -0.45 9.87 -30.12
C GLU A 69 0.67 9.22 -29.31
N ALA A 70 1.84 9.01 -29.92
CA ALA A 70 3.04 8.51 -29.25
C ALA A 70 3.54 9.48 -28.16
N LEU A 71 3.52 10.80 -28.42
CA LEU A 71 3.89 11.81 -27.43
C LEU A 71 2.91 11.85 -26.23
N THR A 72 1.62 11.64 -26.50
CA THR A 72 0.58 11.57 -25.46
C THR A 72 0.79 10.36 -24.55
N MET A 73 1.09 9.20 -25.12
CA MET A 73 1.38 7.98 -24.35
C MET A 73 2.61 8.13 -23.44
N VAL A 74 3.70 8.70 -23.95
CA VAL A 74 4.91 8.96 -23.14
C VAL A 74 4.63 9.92 -21.99
N SER A 75 3.80 10.95 -22.20
CA SER A 75 3.37 11.87 -21.15
C SER A 75 2.61 11.13 -20.04
N ASN A 76 1.67 10.26 -20.41
CA ASN A 76 0.87 9.50 -19.45
C ASN A 76 1.73 8.55 -18.61
N TYR A 77 2.71 7.85 -19.22
CA TYR A 77 3.64 6.98 -18.49
C TYR A 77 4.45 7.74 -17.43
N ARG A 78 4.94 8.94 -17.76
CA ARG A 78 5.68 9.78 -16.80
C ARG A 78 4.81 10.25 -15.65
N GLN A 79 3.57 10.65 -15.94
CA GLN A 79 2.64 11.08 -14.91
C GLN A 79 2.32 9.95 -13.93
N PHE A 80 2.07 8.74 -14.46
CA PHE A 80 1.89 7.54 -13.65
C PHE A 80 3.08 7.31 -12.71
N GLY A 81 4.32 7.36 -13.23
CA GLY A 81 5.50 7.14 -12.42
C GLY A 81 5.69 8.16 -11.29
N ASN A 82 5.43 9.45 -11.55
CA ASN A 82 5.55 10.48 -10.51
C ASN A 82 4.56 10.27 -9.36
N LEU A 83 3.28 10.01 -9.68
CA LEU A 83 2.25 9.81 -8.66
C LEU A 83 2.47 8.51 -7.87
N CYS A 84 2.90 7.45 -8.56
CA CYS A 84 3.21 6.19 -7.92
C CYS A 84 4.39 6.35 -6.94
N GLY A 85 5.45 7.08 -7.33
CA GLY A 85 6.58 7.40 -6.45
C GLY A 85 6.17 8.20 -5.20
N GLN A 86 5.27 9.18 -5.34
CA GLN A 86 4.72 9.92 -4.19
C GLN A 86 3.94 9.01 -3.25
N HIS A 87 3.06 8.16 -3.79
CA HIS A 87 2.30 7.20 -2.99
C HIS A 87 3.24 6.24 -2.23
N CYS A 88 4.28 5.72 -2.90
CA CYS A 88 5.28 4.86 -2.28
C CYS A 88 5.95 5.53 -1.07
N ASN A 89 6.30 6.81 -1.19
CA ASN A 89 6.93 7.55 -0.09
C ASN A 89 6.00 7.76 1.11
N ILE A 90 4.70 8.01 0.86
CA ILE A 90 3.70 8.15 1.92
C ILE A 90 3.54 6.83 2.68
N VAL A 91 3.36 5.71 1.96
CA VAL A 91 3.25 4.37 2.57
C VAL A 91 4.49 4.06 3.41
N ASN A 92 5.69 4.27 2.85
CA ASN A 92 6.94 4.03 3.57
C ASN A 92 7.05 4.86 4.86
N THR A 93 6.67 6.13 4.81
CA THR A 93 6.72 7.03 5.98
C THR A 93 5.75 6.57 7.08
N HIS A 94 4.52 6.25 6.69
CA HIS A 94 3.48 5.75 7.59
C HIS A 94 3.92 4.47 8.32
N HIS A 95 4.35 3.45 7.58
CA HIS A 95 4.82 2.19 8.18
C HIS A 95 6.06 2.39 9.05
N SER A 96 6.98 3.29 8.65
CA SER A 96 8.17 3.60 9.47
C SER A 96 7.81 4.19 10.83
N ILE A 97 6.74 4.99 10.91
CA ILE A 97 6.25 5.54 12.18
C ILE A 97 5.66 4.44 13.04
N GLU A 98 4.87 3.54 12.45
CA GLU A 98 4.28 2.41 13.15
C GLU A 98 5.32 1.48 13.74
N ASP A 99 6.28 1.06 12.93
CA ASP A 99 7.39 0.19 13.31
C ASP A 99 8.23 0.81 14.44
N ALA A 100 8.50 2.10 14.36
CA ALA A 100 9.37 2.79 15.31
C ALA A 100 8.69 3.16 16.63
N HIS A 101 7.37 3.41 16.61
CA HIS A 101 6.70 4.07 17.74
C HIS A 101 5.41 3.38 18.22
N ILE A 102 4.58 2.86 17.31
CA ILE A 102 3.26 2.31 17.66
C ILE A 102 3.38 0.83 18.05
N PHE A 103 3.96 0.02 17.18
CA PHE A 103 4.06 -1.43 17.38
C PHE A 103 4.89 -1.80 18.61
N PRO A 104 6.04 -1.14 18.93
CA PRO A 104 6.76 -1.42 20.16
C PRO A 104 5.87 -1.20 21.40
N ALA A 105 5.17 -0.07 21.48
CA ALA A 105 4.32 0.27 22.62
C ALA A 105 3.13 -0.67 22.78
N LEU A 106 2.55 -1.15 21.68
CA LEU A 106 1.43 -2.09 21.68
C LEU A 106 1.88 -3.52 22.02
N SER A 107 3.06 -3.94 21.55
CA SER A 107 3.60 -5.28 21.82
C SER A 107 3.79 -5.55 23.33
N GLU A 108 4.05 -4.51 24.11
CA GLU A 108 4.19 -4.58 25.57
C GLU A 108 2.86 -4.83 26.31
N LYS A 109 1.71 -4.79 25.61
CA LYS A 109 0.37 -4.95 26.23
C LYS A 109 -0.06 -6.40 26.37
N GLY A 110 0.74 -7.36 25.88
CA GLY A 110 0.55 -8.79 26.11
C GLY A 110 0.91 -9.65 24.90
N GLU A 111 0.97 -10.96 25.10
CA GLU A 111 1.41 -11.91 24.07
C GLU A 111 0.57 -11.86 22.79
N ALA A 112 -0.75 -11.69 22.91
CA ALA A 112 -1.64 -11.60 21.75
C ALA A 112 -1.34 -10.36 20.90
N TRP A 113 -1.11 -9.20 21.54
CA TRP A 113 -0.74 -7.96 20.88
C TRP A 113 0.63 -8.06 20.22
N LYS A 114 1.60 -8.66 20.92
CA LYS A 114 2.92 -8.94 20.35
C LYS A 114 2.83 -9.79 19.08
N LYS A 115 2.01 -10.84 19.05
CA LYS A 115 1.84 -11.68 17.85
C LYS A 115 1.25 -10.89 16.68
N VAL A 116 0.26 -10.03 16.93
CA VAL A 116 -0.30 -9.13 15.90
C VAL A 116 0.75 -8.16 15.37
N THR A 117 1.48 -7.47 16.25
CA THR A 117 2.52 -6.52 15.82
C THR A 117 3.67 -7.21 15.10
N ASP A 118 4.10 -8.40 15.55
CA ASP A 118 5.14 -9.17 14.87
C ASP A 118 4.68 -9.56 13.45
N ARG A 119 3.39 -9.89 13.27
CA ARG A 119 2.82 -10.17 11.95
C ARG A 119 2.78 -8.90 11.08
N LEU A 120 2.33 -7.77 11.62
CA LEU A 120 2.26 -6.49 10.89
C LEU A 120 3.66 -6.04 10.41
N ILE A 121 4.68 -6.12 11.28
CA ILE A 121 6.08 -5.81 10.92
C ILE A 121 6.56 -6.69 9.76
N ALA A 122 6.32 -8.01 9.84
CA ALA A 122 6.72 -8.91 8.77
C ALA A 122 5.92 -8.66 7.47
N GLU A 123 4.68 -8.18 7.55
CA GLU A 123 3.94 -7.70 6.37
C GLU A 123 4.50 -6.37 5.83
N HIS A 124 4.99 -5.47 6.69
CA HIS A 124 5.70 -4.25 6.28
C HIS A 124 6.97 -4.56 5.48
N GLU A 125 7.74 -5.59 5.85
CA GLU A 125 8.91 -6.03 5.07
C GLU A 125 8.53 -6.44 3.64
N VAL A 126 7.40 -7.14 3.48
CA VAL A 126 6.88 -7.53 2.16
C VAL A 126 6.42 -6.31 1.37
N VAL A 127 5.69 -5.38 2.00
CA VAL A 127 5.28 -4.12 1.38
C VAL A 127 6.51 -3.32 0.95
N HIS A 128 7.52 -3.17 1.82
CA HIS A 128 8.75 -2.46 1.51
C HIS A 128 9.50 -3.09 0.33
N ALA A 129 9.61 -4.43 0.29
CA ALA A 129 10.22 -5.12 -0.85
C ALA A 129 9.46 -4.89 -2.17
N LEU A 130 8.13 -4.73 -2.12
CA LEU A 130 7.32 -4.34 -3.29
C LEU A 130 7.51 -2.88 -3.66
N LEU A 131 7.59 -1.97 -2.68
CA LEU A 131 7.87 -0.54 -2.91
C LEU A 131 9.22 -0.35 -3.60
N VAL A 132 10.28 -1.02 -3.15
CA VAL A 132 11.61 -0.96 -3.78
C VAL A 132 11.55 -1.43 -5.24
N LYS A 133 10.94 -2.60 -5.49
CA LYS A 133 10.76 -3.12 -6.87
C LYS A 133 9.95 -2.17 -7.74
N LEU A 134 8.93 -1.53 -7.17
CA LEU A 134 8.09 -0.59 -7.90
C LEU A 134 8.88 0.66 -8.26
N VAL A 135 9.63 1.24 -7.31
CA VAL A 135 10.54 2.36 -7.58
C VAL A 135 11.54 2.01 -8.68
N ASP A 136 12.12 0.81 -8.67
CA ASP A 136 13.04 0.37 -9.73
C ASP A 136 12.34 0.27 -11.10
N ALA A 137 11.14 -0.30 -11.15
CA ALA A 137 10.34 -0.39 -12.37
C ALA A 137 9.92 1.00 -12.90
N LEU A 138 9.54 1.92 -12.01
CA LEU A 138 9.22 3.30 -12.36
C LEU A 138 10.44 4.06 -12.86
N ASN A 139 11.60 3.84 -12.26
CA ASN A 139 12.87 4.42 -12.72
C ASN A 139 13.25 3.89 -14.11
N ALA A 140 12.98 2.61 -14.39
CA ALA A 140 13.15 2.05 -15.74
C ALA A 140 12.20 2.70 -16.75
N LEU A 141 10.90 2.81 -16.40
CA LEU A 141 9.88 3.47 -17.22
C LEU A 141 10.18 4.96 -17.50
N ALA A 142 10.77 5.65 -16.52
CA ALA A 142 11.18 7.06 -16.67
C ALA A 142 12.38 7.22 -17.62
N ARG A 143 13.31 6.26 -17.62
CA ARG A 143 14.47 6.24 -18.54
C ARG A 143 14.07 5.81 -19.96
N ASP A 144 13.20 4.81 -20.05
CA ASP A 144 12.68 4.27 -21.30
C ASP A 144 11.17 4.03 -21.16
N SER A 145 10.40 4.90 -21.81
CA SER A 145 8.93 4.91 -21.77
C SER A 145 8.30 3.86 -22.70
N SER A 146 8.88 2.66 -22.73
CA SER A 146 8.43 1.54 -23.54
C SER A 146 7.25 0.80 -22.90
N ARG A 147 6.46 0.13 -23.75
CA ARG A 147 5.32 -0.68 -23.32
C ARG A 147 5.72 -1.79 -22.35
N GLU A 148 6.87 -2.43 -22.56
CA GLU A 148 7.40 -3.47 -21.69
C GLU A 148 7.66 -2.96 -20.27
N ASN A 149 8.33 -1.80 -20.14
CA ASN A 149 8.59 -1.18 -18.84
C ASN A 149 7.28 -0.74 -18.14
N PHE A 150 6.27 -0.32 -18.91
CA PHE A 150 4.96 0.00 -18.35
C PHE A 150 4.27 -1.23 -17.78
N HIS A 151 4.25 -2.36 -18.51
CA HIS A 151 3.69 -3.61 -18.00
C HIS A 151 4.43 -4.11 -16.75
N ALA A 152 5.76 -4.03 -16.73
CA ALA A 152 6.54 -4.40 -15.55
C ALA A 152 6.20 -3.55 -14.33
N ALA A 153 6.09 -2.22 -14.48
CA ALA A 153 5.69 -1.33 -13.40
C ALA A 153 4.25 -1.61 -12.93
N ARG A 154 3.34 -1.88 -13.85
CA ARG A 154 1.95 -2.24 -13.56
C ARG A 154 1.86 -3.54 -12.76
N GLU A 155 2.56 -4.59 -13.16
CA GLU A 155 2.51 -5.89 -12.47
C GLU A 155 2.95 -5.78 -11.00
N VAL A 156 4.01 -5.00 -10.74
CA VAL A 156 4.47 -4.73 -9.37
C VAL A 156 3.46 -3.87 -8.61
N ASN A 157 2.87 -2.86 -9.25
CA ASN A 157 1.81 -2.04 -8.65
C ASN A 157 0.56 -2.86 -8.28
N ASP A 158 0.10 -3.75 -9.16
CA ASP A 158 -1.05 -4.63 -8.90
C ASP A 158 -0.76 -5.63 -7.77
N ALA A 159 0.51 -6.06 -7.62
CA ALA A 159 0.93 -6.84 -6.47
C ALA A 159 0.91 -6.01 -5.18
N LEU A 160 1.49 -4.80 -5.20
CA LEU A 160 1.48 -3.89 -4.05
C LEU A 160 0.05 -3.56 -3.61
N GLU A 161 -0.84 -3.20 -4.53
CA GLU A 161 -2.24 -2.86 -4.25
C GLU A 161 -2.95 -3.99 -3.48
N ARG A 162 -2.83 -5.22 -3.98
CA ARG A 162 -3.44 -6.39 -3.33
C ARG A 162 -2.92 -6.60 -1.90
N VAL A 163 -1.60 -6.53 -1.71
CA VAL A 163 -0.97 -6.75 -0.40
C VAL A 163 -1.35 -5.64 0.57
N LEU A 164 -1.22 -4.39 0.13
CA LEU A 164 -1.46 -3.22 0.97
C LEU A 164 -2.93 -3.15 1.40
N LEU A 165 -3.89 -3.40 0.50
CA LEU A 165 -5.31 -3.39 0.86
C LEU A 165 -5.67 -4.42 1.93
N SER A 166 -5.14 -5.64 1.81
CA SER A 166 -5.34 -6.69 2.83
C SER A 166 -4.69 -6.29 4.16
N HIS A 167 -3.45 -5.81 4.11
CA HIS A 167 -2.69 -5.35 5.27
C HIS A 167 -3.42 -4.25 6.07
N LEU A 168 -3.80 -3.17 5.41
CA LEU A 168 -4.49 -2.03 6.05
C LEU A 168 -5.80 -2.44 6.73
N GLY A 169 -6.53 -3.40 6.14
CA GLY A 169 -7.76 -3.91 6.73
C GLY A 169 -7.50 -4.73 8.00
N TYR A 170 -6.48 -5.58 7.98
CA TYR A 170 -6.09 -6.36 9.15
C TYR A 170 -5.61 -5.48 10.30
N GLU A 171 -4.80 -4.48 10.00
CA GLU A 171 -4.32 -3.53 11.00
C GLU A 171 -5.48 -2.76 11.65
N GLU A 172 -6.38 -2.19 10.84
CA GLU A 172 -7.59 -1.51 11.34
C GLU A 172 -8.40 -2.40 12.28
N ASP A 173 -8.65 -3.65 11.88
CA ASP A 173 -9.46 -4.60 12.62
C ASP A 173 -8.85 -5.02 13.96
N GLU A 174 -7.52 -5.16 14.00
CA GLU A 174 -6.83 -5.74 15.15
C GLU A 174 -6.30 -4.70 16.11
N ILE A 175 -5.70 -3.60 15.63
CA ILE A 175 -5.06 -2.63 16.53
C ILE A 175 -5.87 -1.34 16.69
N GLY A 176 -6.79 -1.01 15.79
CA GLY A 176 -7.49 0.28 15.76
C GLY A 176 -8.11 0.68 17.10
N ASP A 177 -8.89 -0.21 17.69
CA ASP A 177 -9.53 -0.01 19.00
C ASP A 177 -8.51 -0.02 20.17
N ALA A 178 -7.41 -0.77 20.01
CA ALA A 178 -6.36 -0.88 21.03
C ALA A 178 -5.57 0.41 21.22
N LEU A 179 -5.39 1.20 20.14
CA LEU A 179 -4.66 2.45 20.17
C LEU A 179 -5.20 3.41 21.22
N GLY A 180 -6.50 3.72 21.18
CA GLY A 180 -7.10 4.62 22.18
C GLY A 180 -7.37 3.95 23.52
N TYR A 181 -7.63 2.64 23.55
CA TYR A 181 -7.77 1.91 24.83
C TYR A 181 -6.49 1.98 25.67
N PHE A 182 -5.33 1.78 25.04
CA PHE A 182 -4.02 1.83 25.71
C PHE A 182 -3.37 3.22 25.70
N ARG A 183 -4.03 4.23 25.11
CA ARG A 183 -3.53 5.62 24.97
C ARG A 183 -2.20 5.70 24.19
N ILE A 184 -2.11 4.93 23.10
CA ILE A 184 -1.02 4.98 22.12
C ILE A 184 -1.41 6.02 21.06
N GLY A 185 -0.52 6.98 20.82
CA GLY A 185 -0.76 8.09 19.90
C GLY A 185 -0.64 7.70 18.43
N VAL A 186 -1.51 8.28 17.60
CA VAL A 186 -1.51 8.24 16.13
C VAL A 186 -1.74 9.65 15.60
#